data_AF-A0A7K0RBZ9-F1
#
_entry.id   AF-A0A7K0RBZ9-F1
#
_cell.length_a   1.000
_cell.length_b   1.000
_cell.length_c   1.000
_cell.angle_alpha   90.00
_cell.angle_beta   90.00
_cell.angle_gamma   90.00
#
_symmetry.space_group_name_H-M   'P 1'
#
loop_
_entity.id
_entity.type
_entity.pdbx_description
1 polymer ?
#
loop_
_entity_poly.entity_id
_entity_poly.type
_entity_poly.pdbx_seq_one_letter_code
_entity_poly.pdbx_strand_id
1 'polypeptide(L)'
;TTIREDLPAIEALKEHAISLAQVYSGHEGALMAQLIAESQYDEATLADFKKSFFLPRREMINAVIRRAMEEGAIRDDLDINQIAEHIYSPIYFRLLFKEGSLDRDATGLSFDITMQGLKPS
;
A
#
# COMPACT_ATOMS: atom_id res chain seq x y z
N THR A 1 0.83 10.63 -1.08
CA THR A 1 0.52 10.65 0.35
C THR A 1 1.83 10.68 1.12
N THR A 2 1.88 11.37 2.25
CA THR A 2 3.08 11.48 3.08
C THR A 2 2.98 10.49 4.23
N ILE A 3 4.11 9.89 4.62
CA ILE A 3 4.19 9.05 5.81
C ILE A 3 4.37 9.95 7.02
N ARG A 4 3.62 9.66 8.08
CA ARG A 4 3.77 10.35 9.37
C ARG A 4 4.91 9.75 10.17
N GLU A 5 5.98 10.52 10.35
CA GLU A 5 7.16 10.07 11.07
C GLU A 5 6.99 10.10 12.60
N ASP A 6 6.04 10.90 13.08
CA ASP A 6 5.76 11.16 14.50
C ASP A 6 4.89 10.10 15.18
N LEU A 7 4.42 9.10 14.43
CA LEU A 7 3.63 7.97 14.93
C LEU A 7 4.49 6.69 15.04
N PRO A 8 4.09 5.72 15.89
CA PRO A 8 4.59 4.35 15.82
C PRO A 8 4.49 3.81 14.38
N ALA A 9 5.44 2.97 13.95
CA ALA A 9 5.53 2.55 12.55
C ALA A 9 4.25 1.88 12.02
N ILE A 10 3.58 1.06 12.83
CA ILE A 10 2.31 0.44 12.45
C ILE A 10 1.19 1.48 12.23
N GLU A 11 1.08 2.47 13.10
CA GLU A 11 0.07 3.52 12.96
C GLU A 11 0.36 4.41 11.74
N ALA A 12 1.63 4.71 11.49
CA ALA A 12 2.07 5.43 10.29
C ALA A 12 1.72 4.67 9.00
N LEU A 13 1.92 3.34 8.98
CA LEU A 13 1.54 2.49 7.86
C LEU A 13 0.02 2.49 7.63
N LYS A 14 -0.77 2.39 8.71
CA LYS A 14 -2.23 2.39 8.63
C LYS A 14 -2.77 3.70 8.09
N GLU A 15 -2.29 4.83 8.62
CA GLU A 15 -2.70 6.16 8.13
C GLU A 15 -2.28 6.40 6.69
N HIS A 16 -1.09 5.92 6.28
CA HIS A 16 -0.68 5.98 4.87
C HIS A 16 -1.59 5.15 3.96
N ALA A 17 -1.93 3.92 4.35
CA ALA A 17 -2.83 3.06 3.58
C ALA A 17 -4.22 3.70 3.42
N ILE A 18 -4.77 4.25 4.49
CA ILE A 18 -6.07 4.92 4.48
C ILE A 18 -6.03 6.21 3.63
N SER A 19 -4.98 7.02 3.80
CA SER A 19 -4.79 8.22 2.98
C SER A 19 -4.71 7.88 1.49
N LEU A 20 -4.01 6.80 1.13
CA LEU A 20 -3.89 6.35 -0.25
C LEU A 20 -5.24 5.90 -0.81
N ALA A 21 -5.98 5.08 -0.04
CA ALA A 21 -7.30 4.62 -0.45
C ALA A 21 -8.26 5.80 -0.69
N GLN A 22 -8.24 6.81 0.18
CA GLN A 22 -9.07 8.01 0.03
C GLN A 22 -8.68 8.86 -1.19
N VAL A 23 -7.40 8.93 -1.55
CA VAL A 23 -6.99 9.56 -2.82
C VAL A 23 -7.54 8.76 -4.01
N TYR A 24 -7.45 7.43 -3.95
CA TYR A 24 -7.93 6.54 -5.00
C TYR A 24 -9.46 6.39 -5.06
N SER A 25 -10.20 6.88 -4.07
CA SER A 25 -11.67 6.93 -4.14
C SER A 25 -12.19 8.08 -5.03
N GLY A 26 -11.30 8.96 -5.51
CA GLY A 26 -11.63 10.11 -6.35
C GLY A 26 -11.09 10.02 -7.77
N HIS A 27 -10.97 11.19 -8.41
CA HIS A 27 -10.48 11.33 -9.79
C HIS A 27 -9.09 10.70 -10.01
N GLU A 28 -8.19 10.88 -9.04
CA GLU A 28 -6.83 10.31 -9.09
C GLU A 28 -6.83 8.78 -9.19
N GLY A 29 -7.77 8.11 -8.52
CA GLY A 29 -7.94 6.67 -8.64
C GLY A 29 -8.38 6.27 -10.05
N ALA A 30 -9.32 7.00 -10.65
CA ALA A 30 -9.76 6.72 -12.01
C ALA A 30 -8.60 6.82 -13.02
N LEU A 31 -7.77 7.87 -12.91
CA LEU A 31 -6.55 8.02 -13.72
C LEU A 31 -5.56 6.88 -13.48
N MET A 32 -5.36 6.49 -12.21
CA MET A 32 -4.49 5.37 -11.86
C MET A 32 -4.95 4.05 -12.47
N ALA A 33 -6.25 3.75 -12.42
CA ALA A 33 -6.80 2.54 -13.02
C ALA A 33 -6.62 2.51 -14.54
N GLN A 34 -6.81 3.65 -15.22
CA GLN A 34 -6.57 3.78 -16.66
C GLN A 34 -5.10 3.55 -17.00
N LEU A 35 -4.18 4.18 -16.27
CA LEU A 35 -2.74 4.02 -16.48
C LEU A 35 -2.29 2.57 -16.27
N ILE A 36 -2.81 1.89 -15.24
CA ILE A 36 -2.52 0.47 -14.99
C ILE A 36 -3.03 -0.39 -16.15
N ALA A 37 -4.22 -0.11 -16.68
CA ALA A 37 -4.80 -0.83 -17.81
C ALA A 37 -3.96 -0.66 -19.08
N GLU A 38 -3.55 0.57 -19.41
CA GLU A 38 -2.65 0.85 -20.54
C GLU A 38 -1.30 0.14 -20.38
N SER A 39 -0.75 0.15 -19.16
CA SER A 39 0.50 -0.56 -18.84
C SER A 39 0.41 -2.08 -19.02
N GLN A 40 -0.78 -2.69 -19.07
CA GLN A 40 -0.88 -4.12 -19.38
C GLN A 40 -0.67 -4.42 -20.87
N TYR A 41 -0.88 -3.44 -21.73
CA TYR A 41 -0.77 -3.60 -23.19
C TYR A 41 0.61 -3.15 -23.72
N ASP A 42 1.22 -2.14 -23.10
CA ASP A 42 2.51 -1.60 -23.51
C ASP A 42 3.59 -1.76 -22.42
N GLU A 43 4.60 -2.58 -22.72
CA GLU A 43 5.72 -2.86 -21.81
C GLU A 43 6.56 -1.62 -21.52
N ALA A 44 6.69 -0.68 -22.46
CA ALA A 44 7.43 0.56 -22.25
C ALA A 44 6.72 1.44 -21.22
N THR A 45 5.41 1.63 -21.38
CA THR A 45 4.56 2.32 -20.41
C THR A 45 4.62 1.65 -19.03
N LEU A 46 4.60 0.31 -18.96
CA LEU A 46 4.74 -0.41 -17.69
C LEU A 46 6.09 -0.16 -17.02
N ALA A 47 7.17 -0.17 -17.78
CA ALA A 47 8.52 0.10 -17.27
C ALA A 47 8.62 1.51 -16.71
N ASP A 48 8.09 2.50 -17.44
CA ASP A 48 8.08 3.90 -17.01
C ASP A 48 7.17 4.13 -15.80
N PHE A 49 5.99 3.51 -15.75
CA PHE A 49 5.12 3.52 -14.58
C PHE A 49 5.83 2.93 -13.36
N LYS A 50 6.48 1.76 -13.52
CA LYS A 50 7.21 1.12 -12.42
C LYS A 50 8.31 2.03 -11.90
N LYS A 51 9.13 2.56 -12.80
CA LYS A 51 10.26 3.43 -12.47
C LYS A 51 9.83 4.75 -11.82
N SER A 52 8.85 5.43 -12.40
CA SER A 52 8.49 6.80 -12.02
C SER A 52 7.54 6.86 -10.83
N PHE A 53 6.79 5.79 -10.58
CA PHE A 53 5.69 5.81 -9.62
C PHE A 53 5.73 4.66 -8.62
N PHE A 54 5.83 3.42 -9.10
CA PHE A 54 5.68 2.24 -8.22
C PHE A 54 6.89 2.06 -7.30
N LEU A 55 8.11 2.06 -7.86
CA LEU A 55 9.34 1.79 -7.12
C LEU A 55 9.61 2.84 -6.02
N PRO A 56 9.50 4.16 -6.26
CA PRO A 56 9.72 5.15 -5.20
C PRO A 56 8.75 4.98 -4.01
N ARG A 57 7.48 4.67 -4.29
CA ARG A 57 6.49 4.37 -3.23
C ARG A 57 6.81 3.10 -2.48
N ARG A 58 7.34 2.10 -3.17
CA ARG A 58 7.75 0.83 -2.59
C ARG A 58 8.94 1.01 -1.66
N GLU A 59 9.93 1.79 -2.06
CA GLU A 59 11.06 2.14 -1.19
C GLU A 59 10.60 2.89 0.08
N MET A 60 9.71 3.87 -0.09
CA MET A 60 9.14 4.64 1.01
C MET A 60 8.41 3.75 2.03
N ILE A 61 7.52 2.84 1.59
CA ILE A 61 6.80 1.95 2.52
C ILE A 61 7.76 0.92 3.17
N ASN A 62 8.75 0.43 2.41
CA ASN A 62 9.71 -0.55 2.90
C ASN A 62 10.53 0.01 4.07
N ALA A 63 10.84 1.31 4.05
CA ALA A 63 11.52 1.96 5.18
C ALA A 63 10.68 1.92 6.46
N VAL A 64 9.36 2.13 6.36
CA VAL A 64 8.48 2.10 7.54
C VAL A 64 8.20 0.68 8.01
N ILE A 65 8.07 -0.28 7.09
CA ILE A 65 7.95 -1.70 7.46
C ILE A 65 9.21 -2.15 8.20
N ARG A 66 10.40 -1.75 7.74
CA ARG A 66 11.66 -2.01 8.45
C ARG A 66 11.64 -1.42 9.85
N ARG A 67 11.20 -0.16 10.01
CA ARG A 67 11.03 0.47 11.32
C ARG A 67 10.05 -0.31 12.20
N ALA A 68 8.95 -0.80 11.65
CA ALA A 68 7.99 -1.63 12.39
C ALA A 68 8.57 -2.99 12.84
N MET A 69 9.46 -3.58 12.04
CA MET A 69 10.23 -4.77 12.46
C MET A 69 11.21 -4.44 13.59
N GLU A 70 11.95 -3.34 13.47
CA GLU A 70 12.89 -2.86 14.49
C GLU A 70 12.19 -2.51 15.82
N GLU A 71 10.97 -1.96 15.75
CA GLU A 71 10.08 -1.72 16.90
C GLU A 71 9.48 -3.02 17.49
N GLY A 72 9.70 -4.18 16.85
CA GLY A 72 9.15 -5.47 17.28
C GLY A 72 7.64 -5.61 17.03
N ALA A 73 7.06 -4.76 16.18
CA ALA A 73 5.62 -4.79 15.87
C ALA A 73 5.28 -5.76 14.72
N ILE A 74 6.25 -6.06 13.86
CA ILE A 74 6.16 -7.03 12.77
C ILE A 74 7.29 -8.05 12.92
N ARG A 75 7.01 -9.34 12.69
CA ARG A 75 8.05 -10.40 12.63
C ARG A 75 9.08 -10.10 11.53
N ASP A 76 10.35 -10.35 11.81
CA ASP A 76 11.50 -9.95 10.97
C ASP A 76 11.99 -11.04 9.99
N ASP A 77 11.34 -12.21 9.98
CA ASP A 77 11.67 -13.34 9.12
C ASP A 77 10.90 -13.35 7.78
N LEU A 78 10.09 -12.32 7.52
CA LEU A 78 9.33 -12.15 6.29
C LEU A 78 10.00 -11.18 5.32
N ASP A 79 9.83 -11.42 4.02
CA ASP A 79 10.25 -10.45 3.01
C ASP A 79 9.40 -9.18 3.10
N ILE A 80 10.07 -8.05 3.38
CA ILE A 80 9.48 -6.70 3.45
C ILE A 80 8.63 -6.39 2.20
N ASN A 81 9.06 -6.87 1.04
CA ASN A 81 8.32 -6.67 -0.20
C ASN A 81 6.96 -7.38 -0.23
N GLN A 82 6.87 -8.57 0.36
CA GLN A 82 5.61 -9.30 0.46
C GLN A 82 4.67 -8.61 1.44
N ILE A 83 5.21 -8.07 2.55
CA ILE A 83 4.41 -7.28 3.49
C ILE A 83 3.82 -6.04 2.80
N ALA A 84 4.64 -5.31 2.03
CA ALA A 84 4.17 -4.17 1.26
C ALA A 84 3.10 -4.56 0.23
N GLU A 85 3.27 -5.71 -0.44
CA GLU A 85 2.26 -6.24 -1.36
C GLU A 85 0.92 -6.50 -0.66
N HIS A 86 0.92 -7.14 0.51
CA HIS A 86 -0.30 -7.40 1.28
C HIS A 86 -0.99 -6.15 1.82
N ILE A 87 -0.25 -5.07 2.06
CA ILE A 87 -0.84 -3.77 2.45
C ILE A 87 -1.54 -3.12 1.24
N TYR A 88 -0.93 -3.18 0.05
CA TYR A 88 -1.45 -2.51 -1.14
C TYR A 88 -2.48 -3.33 -1.93
N SER A 89 -2.41 -4.66 -1.91
CA SER A 89 -3.26 -5.51 -2.75
C SER A 89 -4.76 -5.28 -2.53
N PRO A 90 -5.29 -5.08 -1.31
CA PRO A 90 -6.71 -4.80 -1.14
C PRO A 90 -7.11 -3.45 -1.72
N ILE A 91 -6.22 -2.44 -1.68
CA ILE A 91 -6.49 -1.11 -2.25
C ILE A 91 -6.56 -1.20 -3.77
N TYR A 92 -5.58 -1.84 -4.41
CA TYR A 92 -5.57 -2.00 -5.87
C TYR A 92 -6.68 -2.94 -6.37
N PHE A 93 -7.03 -3.98 -5.61
CA PHE A 93 -8.16 -4.83 -5.94
C PHE A 93 -9.46 -4.02 -5.98
N ARG A 94 -9.77 -3.28 -4.91
CA ARG A 94 -10.97 -2.43 -4.84
C ARG A 94 -10.97 -1.36 -5.92
N LEU A 95 -9.82 -0.76 -6.22
CA LEU A 95 -9.66 0.23 -7.28
C LEU A 95 -9.98 -0.35 -8.67
N LEU A 96 -9.35 -1.47 -9.03
CA LEU A 96 -9.39 -2.02 -10.38
C LEU A 96 -10.70 -2.77 -10.65
N PHE A 97 -11.20 -3.50 -9.66
CA PHE A 97 -12.43 -4.28 -9.78
C PHE A 97 -13.69 -3.49 -9.38
N LYS A 98 -13.53 -2.32 -8.75
CA LYS A 98 -14.63 -1.51 -8.21
C LYS A 98 -15.51 -2.28 -7.22
N GLU A 99 -14.89 -3.20 -6.50
CA GLU A 99 -15.56 -4.11 -5.56
C GLU A 99 -15.20 -3.70 -4.13
N GLY A 100 -16.19 -3.31 -3.33
CA GLY A 100 -15.98 -2.81 -1.96
C GLY A 100 -15.61 -1.32 -1.85
N SER A 101 -15.47 -0.83 -0.62
CA SER A 101 -15.22 0.59 -0.34
C SER A 101 -13.73 0.91 -0.12
N LEU A 102 -13.30 2.08 -0.62
CA LEU A 102 -11.98 2.68 -0.38
C LEU A 102 -12.00 3.69 0.78
N ASP A 103 -13.06 3.70 1.59
CA ASP A 103 -13.13 4.54 2.78
C ASP A 103 -12.16 4.10 3.90
N ARG A 104 -12.11 4.93 4.94
CA ARG A 104 -11.25 4.73 6.12
C ARG A 104 -11.54 3.43 6.85
N ASP A 105 -12.80 3.07 7.03
CA ASP A 105 -13.21 1.94 7.86
C ASP A 105 -12.89 0.62 7.14
N ALA A 106 -13.25 0.51 5.86
CA ALA A 106 -12.94 -0.66 5.05
C ALA A 106 -11.43 -0.86 4.86
N THR A 107 -10.68 0.22 4.62
CA THR A 107 -9.22 0.16 4.46
C THR A 107 -8.53 -0.17 5.79
N GLY A 108 -8.97 0.46 6.89
CA GLY A 108 -8.45 0.20 8.23
C GLY A 108 -8.65 -1.24 8.67
N LEU A 109 -9.85 -1.80 8.45
CA LEU A 109 -10.14 -3.21 8.75
C LEU A 109 -9.26 -4.15 7.92
N SER A 110 -9.11 -3.88 6.63
CA SER A 110 -8.25 -4.67 5.74
C SER A 110 -6.79 -4.66 6.21
N PHE A 111 -6.30 -3.51 6.65
CA PHE A 111 -4.96 -3.37 7.20
C PHE A 111 -4.80 -4.18 8.50
N ASP A 112 -5.78 -4.07 9.41
CA ASP A 112 -5.76 -4.78 10.69
C ASP A 112 -5.75 -6.31 10.51
N ILE A 113 -6.52 -6.82 9.54
CA ILE A 113 -6.52 -8.25 9.17
C ILE A 113 -5.12 -8.67 8.68
N THR A 114 -4.50 -7.90 7.79
CA THR A 114 -3.14 -8.18 7.33
C THR A 114 -2.16 -8.20 8.51
N MET A 115 -2.23 -7.21 9.41
CA MET A 115 -1.32 -7.12 10.56
C MET A 115 -1.48 -8.27 11.56
N GLN A 116 -2.67 -8.85 11.71
CA GLN A 116 -2.85 -10.03 12.57
C GLN A 116 -1.97 -11.22 12.16
N GLY A 117 -1.75 -11.42 10.85
CA GLY A 117 -0.86 -12.46 10.32
C GLY A 117 0.63 -12.14 10.42
N LEU A 118 0.98 -10.90 10.76
CA LEU A 118 2.35 -10.38 10.80
C LEU A 118 2.91 -10.16 12.21
N LYS A 119 2.09 -10.39 13.25
CA LYS A 119 2.52 -10.26 14.64
C LYS A 119 3.67 -11.23 14.95
N PRO A 120 4.64 -10.83 15.79
CA PRO A 120 5.63 -11.76 16.35
C PRO A 120 4.94 -12.94 17.05
N SER A 121 5.56 -14.11 16.98
CA SER A 121 5.13 -15.32 17.72
C SER A 121 5.40 -15.20 19.22
#